data_AF-A0A970IS94-F1
#
_entry.id   AF-A0A970IS94-F1
#
_cell.length_a   1.000
_cell.length_b   1.000
_cell.length_c   1.000
_cell.angle_alpha   90.00
_cell.angle_beta   90.00
_cell.angle_gamma   90.00
#
_symmetry.space_group_name_H-M   'P 1'
#
loop_
_entity.id
_entity.type
_entity.pdbx_description
1 polymer ?
#
loop_
_entity_poly.entity_id
_entity_poly.type
_entity_poly.pdbx_seq_one_letter_code
_entity_poly.pdbx_strand_id
1 'polypeptide(L)'
;DIHRDAFTVLGNEHRKVKKGEYTATIKGKNAAKVMLVISDANPNYNELEKFAAYIKKKMDKLYPGLYLRTDKKTRSKYNLYVSDYSILIEIGCMLNTVDEAAYTAELISNVIGEVLKDLQE
;
A
#
# COMPACT_ATOMS: atom_id res chain seq x y z
N ASP A 1 6.58 11.25 -6.08
CA ASP A 1 5.97 10.47 -7.17
C ASP A 1 4.79 9.71 -6.60
N ILE A 2 3.66 9.61 -7.32
CA ILE A 2 2.49 8.85 -6.92
C ILE A 2 2.46 7.58 -7.77
N HIS A 3 2.69 6.44 -7.13
CA HIS A 3 2.73 5.15 -7.82
C HIS A 3 1.43 4.37 -7.64
N ARG A 4 1.14 3.54 -8.66
CA ARG A 4 0.08 2.54 -8.65
C ARG A 4 0.57 1.27 -9.35
N ASP A 5 -0.05 0.14 -9.00
CA ASP A 5 0.28 -1.14 -9.62
C ASP A 5 -0.23 -1.23 -11.08
N ALA A 6 0.41 -2.08 -11.88
CA ALA A 6 0.04 -2.33 -13.27
C ALA A 6 0.24 -3.79 -13.65
N PHE A 7 -0.66 -4.32 -14.48
CA PHE A 7 -0.66 -5.72 -14.92
C PHE A 7 -1.47 -5.87 -16.22
N THR A 8 -1.26 -6.99 -16.90
CA THR A 8 -2.00 -7.34 -18.11
C THR A 8 -3.45 -7.71 -17.79
N VAL A 9 -4.39 -7.14 -18.53
CA VAL A 9 -5.83 -7.42 -18.43
C VAL A 9 -6.30 -8.19 -19.65
N LEU A 10 -7.05 -9.27 -19.44
CA LEU A 10 -7.48 -10.22 -20.48
C LEU A 10 -9.01 -10.17 -20.62
N GLY A 11 -9.51 -9.28 -21.46
CA GLY A 11 -10.95 -9.11 -21.67
C GLY A 11 -11.70 -8.49 -20.49
N ASN A 12 -13.02 -8.40 -20.61
CA ASN A 12 -13.87 -7.65 -19.69
C ASN A 12 -14.08 -8.33 -18.34
N GLU A 13 -14.21 -9.66 -18.30
CA GLU A 13 -14.42 -10.37 -17.03
C GLU A 13 -13.17 -10.35 -16.15
N HIS A 14 -11.98 -10.57 -16.72
CA HIS A 14 -10.72 -10.41 -16.00
C HIS A 14 -10.55 -8.98 -15.47
N ARG A 15 -10.93 -7.96 -16.26
CA ARG A 15 -10.92 -6.55 -15.83
C ARG A 15 -11.76 -6.32 -14.58
N LYS A 16 -13.00 -6.83 -14.56
CA LYS A 16 -13.92 -6.67 -13.42
C LYS A 16 -13.36 -7.32 -12.16
N VAL A 17 -12.86 -8.56 -12.28
CA VAL A 17 -12.24 -9.28 -11.16
C VAL A 17 -11.04 -8.50 -10.62
N LYS A 18 -10.11 -8.09 -11.50
CA LYS A 18 -8.92 -7.32 -11.09
C LYS A 18 -9.27 -5.98 -10.46
N LYS A 19 -10.26 -5.25 -10.99
CA LYS A 19 -10.75 -4.02 -10.37
C LYS A 19 -11.25 -4.29 -8.95
N GLY A 20 -12.02 -5.36 -8.76
CA GLY A 20 -12.56 -5.76 -7.45
C GLY A 20 -11.46 -6.12 -6.44
N GLU A 21 -10.42 -6.82 -6.87
CA GLU A 21 -9.27 -7.16 -6.01
C GLU A 21 -8.61 -5.90 -5.41
N TYR A 22 -8.51 -4.81 -6.18
CA TYR A 22 -7.88 -3.54 -5.81
C TYR A 22 -8.86 -2.48 -5.27
N THR A 23 -10.11 -2.84 -4.98
CA THR A 23 -11.11 -1.90 -4.44
C THR A 23 -11.67 -2.42 -3.13
N ALA A 24 -11.82 -1.54 -2.14
CA ALA A 24 -12.49 -1.82 -0.88
C ALA A 24 -13.54 -0.74 -0.61
N THR A 25 -14.64 -1.10 0.06
CA THR A 25 -15.61 -0.11 0.55
C THR A 25 -15.26 0.23 1.99
N ILE A 26 -14.78 1.46 2.23
CA ILE A 26 -14.38 1.95 3.54
C ILE A 26 -15.33 3.10 3.92
N LYS A 27 -16.08 2.92 5.02
CA LYS A 27 -17.07 3.90 5.50
C LYS A 27 -18.07 4.35 4.41
N GLY A 28 -18.53 3.40 3.59
CA GLY A 28 -19.53 3.64 2.53
C GLY A 28 -18.99 4.27 1.24
N LYS A 29 -17.67 4.51 1.13
CA LYS A 29 -17.02 5.01 -0.09
C LYS A 29 -16.01 3.99 -0.64
N ASN A 30 -15.88 3.92 -1.95
CA ASN A 30 -14.89 3.05 -2.58
C ASN A 30 -13.50 3.67 -2.48
N ALA A 31 -12.56 2.88 -1.99
CA ALA A 31 -11.15 3.20 -1.84
C ALA A 31 -10.31 2.23 -2.67
N ALA A 32 -9.27 2.74 -3.31
CA ALA A 32 -8.23 1.89 -3.89
C ALA A 32 -7.42 1.22 -2.77
N LYS A 33 -7.18 -0.10 -2.84
CA LYS A 33 -6.40 -0.78 -1.80
C LYS A 33 -4.91 -0.40 -1.90
N VAL A 34 -4.23 -0.44 -0.75
CA VAL A 34 -2.83 -0.04 -0.61
C VAL A 34 -1.91 -1.25 -0.64
N MET A 35 -0.87 -1.19 -1.47
CA MET A 35 0.24 -2.13 -1.45
C MET A 35 1.48 -1.46 -0.86
N LEU A 36 2.17 -2.16 0.04
CA LEU A 36 3.47 -1.75 0.55
C LEU A 36 4.55 -2.50 -0.21
N VAL A 37 5.65 -1.84 -0.55
CA VAL A 37 6.77 -2.47 -1.24
C VAL A 37 8.01 -2.41 -0.37
N ILE A 38 8.61 -3.59 -0.17
CA ILE A 38 9.90 -3.79 0.48
C ILE A 38 10.80 -4.62 -0.44
N SER A 39 12.09 -4.67 -0.13
CA SER A 39 13.01 -5.56 -0.84
C SER A 39 13.98 -6.26 0.10
N ASP A 40 14.10 -7.58 -0.07
CA ASP A 40 15.07 -8.42 0.65
C ASP A 40 16.52 -8.21 0.18
N ALA A 41 16.71 -7.51 -0.94
CA ALA A 41 18.01 -7.07 -1.40
C ALA A 41 18.55 -5.89 -0.57
N ASN A 42 17.71 -5.23 0.24
CA ASN A 42 18.15 -4.16 1.14
C ASN A 42 18.87 -4.75 2.37
N PRO A 43 20.03 -4.18 2.77
CA PRO A 43 20.76 -4.65 3.94
C PRO A 43 19.95 -4.56 5.25
N ASN A 44 19.01 -3.62 5.34
CA ASN A 44 18.13 -3.43 6.49
C ASN A 44 16.75 -4.07 6.33
N TYR A 45 16.60 -5.07 5.44
CA TYR A 45 15.31 -5.71 5.13
C TYR A 45 14.49 -6.11 6.38
N ASN A 46 15.13 -6.66 7.41
CA ASN A 46 14.44 -7.08 8.64
C ASN A 46 13.71 -5.90 9.33
N GLU A 47 14.30 -4.71 9.33
CA GLU A 47 13.67 -3.51 9.89
C GLU A 47 12.57 -2.99 8.97
N LEU A 48 12.80 -3.00 7.65
CA LEU A 48 11.77 -2.64 6.66
C LEU A 48 10.54 -3.55 6.75
N GLU A 49 10.73 -4.86 6.98
CA GLU A 49 9.66 -5.83 7.16
C GLU A 49 8.86 -5.56 8.45
N LYS A 50 9.54 -5.28 9.56
CA LYS A 50 8.87 -4.88 10.81
C LYS A 50 8.06 -3.60 10.63
N PHE A 51 8.63 -2.61 9.95
CA PHE A 51 7.95 -1.33 9.70
C PHE A 51 6.72 -1.51 8.79
N ALA A 52 6.84 -2.28 7.71
CA ALA A 52 5.71 -2.63 6.85
C ALA A 52 4.59 -3.36 7.63
N ALA A 53 4.95 -4.31 8.49
CA ALA A 53 4.00 -5.02 9.34
C ALA A 53 3.31 -4.08 10.35
N TYR A 54 4.05 -3.10 10.88
CA TYR A 54 3.50 -2.09 11.78
C TYR A 54 2.48 -1.20 11.08
N ILE A 55 2.81 -0.65 9.90
CA ILE A 55 1.88 0.13 9.07
C ILE A 55 0.64 -0.70 8.74
N LYS A 56 0.82 -1.94 8.31
CA LYS A 56 -0.30 -2.87 8.04
C LYS A 56 -1.21 -2.99 9.27
N LYS A 57 -0.65 -3.24 10.46
CA LYS A 57 -1.43 -3.38 11.70
C LYS A 57 -2.23 -2.11 12.01
N LYS A 58 -1.63 -0.93 11.84
CA LYS A 58 -2.35 0.35 12.02
C LYS A 58 -3.45 0.53 10.98
N MET A 59 -3.18 0.19 9.72
CA MET A 59 -4.14 0.25 8.61
C MET A 59 -5.34 -0.68 8.86
N ASP A 60 -5.10 -1.93 9.26
CA ASP A 60 -6.17 -2.89 9.56
C ASP A 60 -7.02 -2.44 10.75
N LYS A 61 -6.42 -1.78 11.76
CA LYS A 61 -7.15 -1.23 12.91
C LYS A 61 -8.05 -0.06 12.52
N LEU A 62 -7.55 0.87 11.71
CA LEU A 62 -8.27 2.09 11.37
C LEU A 62 -9.25 1.90 10.20
N TYR A 63 -8.86 1.09 9.22
CA TYR A 63 -9.55 0.90 7.94
C TYR A 63 -9.47 -0.57 7.48
N PRO A 64 -10.20 -1.49 8.14
CA PRO A 64 -10.22 -2.90 7.75
C PRO A 64 -10.51 -3.10 6.25
N GLY A 65 -9.65 -3.86 5.57
CA GLY A 65 -9.77 -4.14 4.14
C GLY A 65 -9.09 -3.15 3.20
N LEU A 66 -8.51 -2.05 3.71
CA LEU A 66 -7.73 -1.10 2.91
C LEU A 66 -6.38 -1.68 2.45
N TYR A 67 -5.77 -2.55 3.25
CA TYR A 67 -4.51 -3.21 2.90
C TYR A 67 -4.74 -4.27 1.81
N LEU A 68 -3.96 -4.20 0.74
CA LEU A 68 -3.92 -5.20 -0.31
C LEU A 68 -2.92 -6.31 0.04
N ARG A 69 -1.63 -5.94 0.07
CA ARG A 69 -0.50 -6.86 0.30
C ARG A 69 0.79 -6.08 0.53
N THR A 70 1.82 -6.81 0.94
CA THR A 70 3.21 -6.33 0.93
C THR A 70 3.92 -7.09 -0.17
N ASP A 71 4.41 -6.36 -1.17
CA ASP A 71 5.18 -6.93 -2.28
C ASP A 71 6.67 -6.91 -1.92
N LYS A 72 7.27 -8.11 -1.88
CA LYS A 72 8.66 -8.32 -1.51
C LYS A 72 9.49 -8.49 -2.77
N LYS A 73 10.22 -7.45 -3.15
CA LYS A 73 11.06 -7.45 -4.34
C LYS A 73 12.41 -8.10 -4.04
N THR A 74 12.85 -9.00 -4.94
CA THR A 74 14.07 -9.80 -4.70
C THR A 74 15.32 -9.28 -5.40
N ARG A 75 15.16 -8.41 -6.39
CA ARG A 75 16.27 -7.95 -7.25
C ARG A 75 16.50 -6.44 -7.22
N SER A 76 15.60 -5.70 -6.59
CA SER A 76 15.55 -4.25 -6.68
C SER A 76 15.48 -3.68 -5.27
N LYS A 77 16.57 -3.05 -4.83
CA LYS A 77 16.66 -2.43 -3.51
C LYS A 77 15.65 -1.29 -3.34
N TYR A 78 15.48 -0.49 -4.40
CA TYR A 78 14.90 0.85 -4.31
C TYR A 78 15.69 1.70 -3.29
N ASN A 79 15.41 3.00 -3.13
CA ASN A 79 16.12 3.81 -2.13
C ASN A 79 15.68 3.52 -0.68
N LEU A 80 15.13 2.33 -0.42
CA LEU A 80 14.54 1.94 0.85
C LEU A 80 15.60 1.63 1.92
N TYR A 81 16.84 1.36 1.52
CA TYR A 81 17.95 1.15 2.46
C TYR A 81 18.49 2.44 3.10
N VAL A 82 17.99 3.61 2.71
CA VAL A 82 18.45 4.90 3.25
C VAL A 82 17.99 5.11 4.70
N SER A 83 16.92 4.44 5.13
CA SER A 83 16.42 4.46 6.50
C SER A 83 15.62 3.19 6.79
N ASP A 84 15.68 2.73 8.03
CA ASP A 84 14.89 1.59 8.56
C ASP A 84 13.38 1.85 8.54
N TYR A 85 12.97 3.11 8.33
CA TYR A 85 11.58 3.55 8.21
C TYR A 85 11.22 3.99 6.77
N SER A 86 11.94 3.50 5.75
CA SER A 86 11.62 3.79 4.35
C SER A 86 10.71 2.72 3.76
N ILE A 87 9.56 3.12 3.21
CA ILE A 87 8.62 2.22 2.54
C ILE A 87 8.12 2.87 1.25
N LEU A 88 7.92 2.09 0.19
CA LEU A 88 7.20 2.57 -0.99
C LEU A 88 5.73 2.15 -0.86
N ILE A 89 4.83 3.11 -1.09
CA ILE A 89 3.38 2.93 -1.02
C ILE A 89 2.81 3.03 -2.43
N GLU A 90 2.08 2.00 -2.82
CA GLU A 90 1.37 1.90 -4.09
C GLU A 90 -0.14 2.04 -3.82
N ILE A 91 -0.79 3.01 -4.46
CA ILE A 91 -2.23 3.26 -4.28
C ILE A 91 -3.00 2.69 -5.47
N GLY A 92 -3.66 1.54 -5.25
CA GLY A 92 -4.46 0.89 -6.27
C GLY A 92 -3.68 0.39 -7.47
N CYS A 93 -4.36 0.36 -8.62
CA CYS A 93 -3.81 -0.04 -9.90
C CYS A 93 -4.34 0.83 -11.06
N MET A 94 -3.88 0.54 -12.28
CA MET A 94 -4.34 1.19 -13.52
C MET A 94 -5.87 1.14 -13.78
N LEU A 95 -6.63 0.31 -13.06
CA LEU A 95 -8.08 0.20 -13.18
C LEU A 95 -8.85 1.07 -12.18
N ASN A 96 -8.19 1.58 -11.12
CA ASN A 96 -8.83 2.46 -10.14
C ASN A 96 -9.09 3.85 -10.70
N THR A 97 -10.15 4.50 -10.21
CA THR A 97 -10.43 5.89 -10.55
C THR A 97 -9.55 6.83 -9.73
N VAL A 98 -9.42 8.08 -10.18
CA VAL A 98 -8.72 9.12 -9.42
C VAL A 98 -9.41 9.37 -8.07
N ASP A 99 -10.74 9.36 -8.03
CA ASP A 99 -11.50 9.58 -6.78
C ASP A 99 -11.25 8.48 -5.74
N GLU A 100 -11.18 7.21 -6.17
CA GLU A 100 -10.83 6.11 -5.27
C GLU A 100 -9.40 6.25 -4.73
N ALA A 101 -8.46 6.68 -5.58
CA ALA A 101 -7.08 6.88 -5.18
C ALA A 101 -6.91 8.09 -4.24
N ALA A 102 -7.62 9.19 -4.53
CA ALA A 102 -7.63 10.39 -3.69
C ALA A 102 -8.24 10.09 -2.30
N TYR A 103 -9.35 9.37 -2.26
CA TYR A 103 -9.92 8.93 -1.00
C TYR A 103 -8.97 8.00 -0.23
N THR A 104 -8.30 7.07 -0.90
CA THR A 104 -7.25 6.27 -0.26
C THR A 104 -6.09 7.11 0.27
N ALA A 105 -5.68 8.16 -0.46
CA ALA A 105 -4.64 9.07 0.00
C ALA A 105 -5.03 9.75 1.33
N GLU A 106 -6.28 10.16 1.49
CA GLU A 106 -6.80 10.67 2.77
C GLU A 106 -6.69 9.60 3.87
N LEU A 107 -7.15 8.37 3.61
CA LEU A 107 -7.12 7.29 4.61
C LEU A 107 -5.70 6.91 5.01
N ILE A 108 -4.79 6.71 4.04
CA ILE A 108 -3.40 6.34 4.32
C ILE A 108 -2.65 7.49 5.00
N SER A 109 -2.96 8.75 4.70
CA SER A 109 -2.37 9.88 5.41
C SER A 109 -2.66 9.84 6.92
N ASN A 110 -3.88 9.46 7.30
CA ASN A 110 -4.24 9.27 8.70
C ASN A 110 -3.48 8.08 9.32
N VAL A 111 -3.36 6.96 8.61
CA VAL A 111 -2.57 5.80 9.07
C VAL A 111 -1.13 6.19 9.35
N ILE A 112 -0.47 6.87 8.39
CA ILE A 112 0.93 7.29 8.53
C ILE A 112 1.07 8.34 9.64
N GLY A 113 0.12 9.27 9.76
CA GLY A 113 0.09 10.24 10.85
C GLY A 113 0.07 9.56 12.23
N GLU A 114 -0.73 8.51 12.40
CA GLU A 114 -0.77 7.74 13.65
C GLU A 114 0.52 6.93 13.87
N VAL A 115 1.08 6.30 12.83
CA VAL A 115 2.37 5.59 12.93
C VAL A 115 3.50 6.52 13.36
N LEU A 116 3.57 7.73 12.79
CA LEU A 116 4.60 8.70 13.14
C LEU A 116 4.48 9.19 14.58
N LYS A 117 3.25 9.36 15.10
CA LYS A 117 3.03 9.69 16.52
C LYS A 117 3.51 8.56 17.43
N ASP A 118 3.17 7.30 17.12
CA ASP A 118 3.60 6.16 17.94
C ASP A 118 5.13 6.00 17.99
N LEU A 119 5.85 6.46 16.95
CA LEU A 119 7.32 6.39 16.88
C LEU A 119 8.03 7.53 17.64
N GLN A 120 7.29 8.58 18.04
CA GLN A 120 7.84 9.69 18.83
C GLN A 120 7.75 9.45 20.35
N GLU A 121 6.96 8.46 20.76
CA GLU A 121 6.78 8.02 22.15
C GLU A 121 7.74 6.89 22.52
#